data_AF-A0A4P8QUC9-F1
#
_entry.id   AF-A0A4P8QUC9-F1
#
_cell.length_a   1.000
_cell.length_b   1.000
_cell.length_c   1.000
_cell.angle_alpha   90.00
_cell.angle_beta   90.00
_cell.angle_gamma   90.00
#
_symmetry.space_group_name_H-M   'P 1'
#
loop_
_entity.id
_entity.type
_entity.pdbx_description
1 polymer ?
#
loop_
_entity_poly.entity_id
_entity_poly.type
_entity_poly.pdbx_seq_one_letter_code
_entity_poly.pdbx_strand_id
1 'polypeptide(L)'
;MLKLFKTLLKAGNSTVKYPFKPLEVSAGFRGKPQYDARQCIACAACTTACPANALTMETDIVNGTRTWQLFLGRCIFCGRCEEVCPTRAIVLSQVFEMAVGSKADLYQRATFTLLDCRVCHRPFAPKKEVEYVMALLVQSGLSEEAVQSQRLHFETCPECKRKQNMNHSGNVMLSQHLSSPASLSSAAQNGSTS
;
A
#
# COMPACT_ATOMS: atom_id res chain seq x y z
N MET A 1 -44.14 -23.21 -39.18
CA MET A 1 -42.68 -23.20 -39.44
C MET A 1 -42.18 -21.91 -40.12
N LEU A 2 -42.82 -21.35 -41.16
CA LEU A 2 -42.34 -20.12 -41.84
C LEU A 2 -42.18 -18.87 -40.95
N LYS A 3 -42.98 -18.72 -39.89
CA LYS A 3 -42.85 -17.60 -38.94
C LYS A 3 -41.49 -17.57 -38.25
N LEU A 4 -40.91 -18.74 -37.95
CA LEU A 4 -39.59 -18.84 -37.31
C LEU A 4 -38.48 -18.33 -38.23
N PHE A 5 -38.48 -18.75 -39.50
CA PHE A 5 -37.51 -18.28 -40.48
C PHE A 5 -37.60 -16.77 -40.71
N LYS A 6 -38.81 -16.19 -40.73
CA LYS A 6 -38.99 -14.74 -40.84
C LYS A 6 -38.44 -13.99 -39.61
N THR A 7 -38.62 -14.53 -38.42
CA THR A 7 -38.07 -13.94 -37.19
C THR A 7 -36.55 -14.01 -37.17
N LEU A 8 -35.95 -15.13 -37.58
CA LEU A 8 -34.49 -15.29 -37.66
C LEU A 8 -33.86 -14.34 -38.68
N LEU A 9 -34.46 -14.18 -39.86
CA LEU A 9 -33.99 -13.22 -40.87
C LEU A 9 -34.09 -11.77 -40.38
N LYS A 10 -35.14 -11.43 -39.62
CA LYS A 10 -35.31 -10.08 -39.05
C LYS A 10 -34.34 -9.81 -37.88
N ALA A 11 -34.03 -10.82 -37.08
CA ALA A 11 -33.08 -10.71 -35.97
C ALA A 11 -31.64 -10.54 -36.48
N GLY A 12 -31.32 -11.07 -37.67
CA GLY A 12 -30.00 -10.97 -38.26
C GLY A 12 -28.97 -11.86 -37.56
N ASN A 13 -27.69 -11.63 -37.86
CA ASN A 13 -26.60 -12.40 -37.28
C ASN A 13 -26.18 -11.80 -35.93
N SER A 14 -26.09 -12.67 -34.92
CA SER A 14 -25.58 -12.31 -33.58
C SER A 14 -24.04 -12.24 -33.53
N THR A 15 -23.36 -12.70 -34.58
CA THR A 15 -21.90 -12.76 -34.63
C THR A 15 -21.27 -11.39 -34.87
N VAL A 16 -20.16 -11.13 -34.19
CA VAL A 16 -19.30 -9.96 -34.42
C VAL A 16 -18.17 -10.30 -35.38
N LYS A 17 -17.55 -9.29 -36.00
CA LYS A 17 -16.45 -9.46 -36.96
C LYS A 17 -15.08 -9.74 -36.31
N TYR A 18 -15.05 -10.33 -35.12
CA TYR A 18 -13.80 -10.70 -34.45
C TYR A 18 -13.09 -11.82 -35.25
N PRO A 19 -11.76 -11.79 -35.44
CA PRO A 19 -10.78 -10.81 -34.93
C PRO A 19 -10.53 -9.59 -35.85
N PHE A 20 -11.19 -9.49 -37.00
CA PHE A 20 -10.97 -8.39 -37.97
C PHE A 20 -11.50 -7.02 -37.49
N LYS A 21 -12.44 -7.01 -36.53
CA LYS A 21 -12.81 -5.84 -35.73
C LYS A 21 -12.62 -6.19 -34.24
N PRO A 22 -11.92 -5.36 -33.44
CA PRO A 22 -11.78 -5.57 -32.02
C PRO A 22 -13.14 -5.65 -31.31
N LEU A 23 -13.22 -6.45 -30.26
CA LEU A 23 -14.39 -6.48 -29.40
C LEU A 23 -14.41 -5.22 -28.52
N GLU A 24 -15.49 -4.45 -28.59
CA GLU A 24 -15.70 -3.29 -27.73
C GLU A 24 -16.06 -3.78 -26.31
N VAL A 25 -15.26 -3.39 -25.32
CA VAL A 25 -15.50 -3.70 -23.90
C VAL A 25 -15.99 -2.46 -23.16
N SER A 26 -16.60 -2.67 -21.98
CA SER A 26 -17.08 -1.55 -21.16
C SER A 26 -15.92 -0.71 -20.62
N ALA A 27 -16.20 0.56 -20.31
CA ALA A 27 -15.18 1.48 -19.77
C ALA A 27 -14.55 0.98 -18.44
N GLY A 28 -15.32 0.25 -17.62
CA GLY A 28 -14.87 -0.34 -16.35
C GLY A 28 -14.38 -1.78 -16.46
N PHE A 29 -14.07 -2.27 -17.66
CA PHE A 29 -13.57 -3.63 -17.85
C PHE A 29 -12.25 -3.85 -17.10
N ARG A 30 -12.15 -4.98 -16.41
CA ARG A 30 -10.97 -5.37 -15.62
C ARG A 30 -10.14 -6.40 -16.37
N GLY A 31 -9.22 -5.93 -17.21
CA GLY A 31 -8.29 -6.73 -18.00
C GLY A 31 -6.89 -6.78 -17.40
N LYS A 32 -5.86 -6.78 -18.23
CA LYS A 32 -4.45 -6.86 -17.83
C LYS A 32 -4.11 -5.75 -16.84
N PRO A 33 -3.55 -6.05 -15.65
CA PRO A 33 -2.94 -5.04 -14.81
C PRO A 33 -1.77 -4.38 -15.55
N GLN A 34 -1.87 -3.08 -15.79
CA GLN A 34 -0.78 -2.25 -16.29
C GLN A 34 -0.05 -1.66 -15.09
N TYR A 35 1.27 -1.81 -15.08
CA TYR A 35 2.12 -1.42 -13.96
C TYR A 35 3.22 -0.47 -14.42
N ASP A 36 3.37 0.66 -13.73
CA ASP A 36 4.45 1.64 -13.93
C ASP A 36 5.38 1.68 -12.70
N ALA A 37 6.57 1.10 -12.85
CA ALA A 37 7.60 1.07 -11.80
C ALA A 37 8.09 2.47 -11.40
N ARG A 38 7.93 3.48 -12.25
CA ARG A 38 8.35 4.86 -11.95
C ARG A 38 7.48 5.47 -10.85
N GLN A 39 6.17 5.21 -10.90
CA GLN A 39 5.19 5.66 -9.91
C GLN A 39 5.13 4.78 -8.66
N CYS A 40 5.58 3.51 -8.75
CA CYS A 40 5.56 2.61 -7.62
C CYS A 40 6.57 3.02 -6.54
N ILE A 41 6.11 3.06 -5.29
CA ILE A 41 6.92 3.35 -4.09
C ILE A 41 7.30 2.09 -3.29
N ALA A 42 6.94 0.90 -3.79
CA ALA A 42 7.20 -0.40 -3.15
C ALA A 42 6.66 -0.57 -1.70
N CYS A 43 5.51 0.06 -1.39
CA CYS A 43 4.85 0.00 -0.08
C CYS A 43 4.12 -1.33 0.23
N ALA A 44 4.12 -2.30 -0.69
CA ALA A 44 3.43 -3.60 -0.58
C ALA A 44 1.89 -3.57 -0.44
N ALA A 45 1.22 -2.42 -0.45
CA ALA A 45 -0.26 -2.36 -0.29
C ALA A 45 -1.03 -3.27 -1.26
N CYS A 46 -0.65 -3.26 -2.54
CA CYS A 46 -1.27 -4.12 -3.56
C CYS A 46 -1.00 -5.62 -3.33
N THR A 47 0.16 -5.98 -2.78
CA THR A 47 0.52 -7.35 -2.42
C THR A 47 -0.38 -7.84 -1.28
N THR A 48 -0.52 -7.05 -0.22
CA THR A 48 -1.39 -7.37 0.92
C THR A 48 -2.86 -7.48 0.53
N ALA A 49 -3.33 -6.66 -0.41
CA ALA A 49 -4.72 -6.67 -0.86
C ALA A 49 -5.05 -7.77 -1.87
N CYS A 50 -4.07 -8.51 -2.40
CA CYS A 50 -4.27 -9.49 -3.47
C CYS A 50 -4.86 -10.80 -2.92
N PRO A 51 -6.14 -11.13 -3.18
CA PRO A 51 -6.77 -12.30 -2.57
C PRO A 51 -6.21 -13.62 -3.12
N ALA A 52 -5.70 -13.60 -4.35
CA ALA A 52 -5.12 -14.76 -5.01
C ALA A 52 -3.61 -14.91 -4.75
N ASN A 53 -2.96 -13.99 -4.00
CA ASN A 53 -1.50 -13.97 -3.85
C ASN A 53 -0.76 -14.02 -5.19
N ALA A 54 -1.30 -13.37 -6.24
CA ALA A 54 -0.67 -13.26 -7.55
C ALA A 54 0.46 -12.21 -7.57
N LEU A 55 0.44 -11.31 -6.59
CA LEU A 55 1.46 -10.31 -6.32
C LEU A 55 2.33 -10.79 -5.14
N THR A 56 3.64 -10.62 -5.26
CA THR A 56 4.58 -10.88 -4.16
C THR A 56 5.55 -9.70 -4.00
N MET A 57 6.11 -9.58 -2.80
CA MET A 57 7.14 -8.60 -2.51
C MET A 57 8.21 -9.23 -1.62
N GLU A 58 9.43 -9.31 -2.16
CA GLU A 58 10.56 -9.97 -1.51
C GLU A 58 11.63 -8.94 -1.18
N THR A 59 12.15 -8.98 0.04
CA THR A 59 13.17 -8.04 0.53
C THR A 59 14.49 -8.79 0.65
N ASP A 60 15.51 -8.32 -0.06
CA ASP A 60 16.88 -8.78 0.05
C ASP A 60 17.69 -7.75 0.86
N ILE A 61 17.96 -8.10 2.11
CA ILE A 61 18.69 -7.24 3.05
C ILE A 61 20.18 -7.17 2.69
N VAL A 62 20.74 -8.22 2.10
CA VAL A 62 22.18 -8.26 1.75
C VAL A 62 22.46 -7.29 0.62
N ASN A 63 21.60 -7.28 -0.40
CA ASN A 63 21.73 -6.38 -1.55
C ASN A 63 21.02 -5.03 -1.34
N GLY A 64 20.30 -4.85 -0.22
CA GLY A 64 19.54 -3.62 0.04
C GLY A 64 18.45 -3.37 -1.01
N THR A 65 17.78 -4.43 -1.48
CA THR A 65 16.75 -4.32 -2.52
C THR A 65 15.41 -4.92 -2.10
N ARG A 66 14.36 -4.48 -2.78
CA ARG A 66 13.01 -5.03 -2.66
C ARG A 66 12.43 -5.27 -4.04
N THR A 67 12.00 -6.50 -4.31
CA THR A 67 11.48 -6.90 -5.62
C THR A 67 9.98 -7.14 -5.53
N TRP A 68 9.23 -6.38 -6.32
CA TRP A 68 7.82 -6.59 -6.61
C TRP A 68 7.69 -7.57 -7.79
N GLN A 69 6.75 -8.49 -7.71
CA GLN A 69 6.46 -9.42 -8.80
C GLN A 69 4.95 -9.64 -8.94
N LEU A 70 4.48 -9.67 -10.19
CA LEU A 70 3.15 -10.14 -10.59
C LEU A 70 3.30 -11.42 -11.39
N PHE A 71 2.49 -12.43 -11.06
CA PHE A 71 2.29 -13.61 -11.89
C PHE A 71 0.85 -13.65 -12.42
N LEU A 72 0.67 -13.33 -13.70
CA LEU A 72 -0.65 -13.26 -14.35
C LEU A 72 -1.40 -14.58 -14.34
N GLY A 73 -0.69 -15.72 -14.36
CA GLY A 73 -1.33 -17.04 -14.31
C GLY A 73 -2.06 -17.36 -13.00
N ARG A 74 -1.88 -16.57 -11.95
CA ARG A 74 -2.63 -16.67 -10.68
C ARG A 74 -3.62 -15.51 -10.48
N CYS A 75 -3.52 -14.45 -11.28
CA CYS A 75 -4.35 -13.27 -11.11
C CYS A 75 -5.81 -13.58 -11.48
N ILE A 76 -6.74 -13.15 -10.62
CA ILE A 76 -8.19 -13.29 -10.82
C ILE A 76 -8.84 -12.00 -11.32
N PHE A 77 -8.04 -11.01 -11.72
CA PHE A 77 -8.49 -9.72 -12.28
C PHE A 77 -9.51 -8.95 -11.43
N CYS A 78 -9.45 -9.11 -10.11
CA CYS A 78 -10.46 -8.54 -9.20
C CYS A 78 -10.40 -7.01 -9.04
N GLY A 79 -9.31 -6.34 -9.43
CA GLY A 79 -9.18 -4.87 -9.29
C GLY A 79 -8.68 -4.35 -7.95
N ARG A 80 -8.60 -5.18 -6.90
CA ARG A 80 -8.18 -4.72 -5.55
C ARG A 80 -6.82 -4.05 -5.51
N CYS A 81 -5.87 -4.47 -6.34
CA CYS A 81 -4.54 -3.86 -6.41
C CYS A 81 -4.56 -2.41 -6.91
N GLU A 82 -5.46 -2.08 -7.84
CA GLU A 82 -5.67 -0.71 -8.32
C GLU A 82 -6.30 0.16 -7.25
N GLU A 83 -7.33 -0.34 -6.56
CA GLU A 83 -8.06 0.40 -5.53
C GLU A 83 -7.16 0.82 -4.36
N VAL A 84 -6.22 -0.03 -3.95
CA VAL A 84 -5.35 0.24 -2.78
C VAL A 84 -4.04 0.95 -3.12
N CYS A 85 -3.71 1.14 -4.40
CA CYS A 85 -2.42 1.71 -4.78
C CYS A 85 -2.42 3.23 -4.56
N PRO A 86 -1.65 3.77 -3.59
CA PRO A 86 -1.73 5.18 -3.24
C PRO A 86 -1.23 6.10 -4.37
N THR A 87 -0.35 5.61 -5.23
CA THR A 87 0.24 6.36 -6.34
C THR A 87 -0.33 5.99 -7.71
N ARG A 88 -1.36 5.11 -7.76
CA ARG A 88 -1.93 4.55 -9.00
C ARG A 88 -0.91 3.91 -9.94
N ALA A 89 0.19 3.38 -9.38
CA ALA A 89 1.23 2.69 -10.12
C ALA A 89 0.78 1.37 -10.77
N ILE A 90 -0.40 0.85 -10.40
CA ILE A 90 -1.03 -0.30 -11.04
C ILE A 90 -2.50 0.00 -11.31
N VAL A 91 -2.96 -0.25 -12.54
CA VAL A 91 -4.31 0.04 -13.03
C VAL A 91 -4.79 -1.12 -13.90
N LEU A 92 -6.06 -1.52 -13.80
CA LEU A 92 -6.61 -2.56 -14.67
C LEU A 92 -6.95 -1.94 -16.03
N SER A 93 -6.40 -2.51 -17.10
CA SER A 93 -6.64 -2.04 -18.46
C SER A 93 -7.79 -2.76 -19.15
N GLN A 94 -8.14 -2.33 -20.35
CA GLN A 94 -9.11 -3.01 -21.20
C GLN A 94 -8.52 -4.19 -22.01
N VAL A 95 -7.23 -4.49 -21.83
CA VAL A 95 -6.54 -5.55 -22.59
C VAL A 95 -6.93 -6.92 -22.02
N PHE A 96 -7.51 -7.79 -22.84
CA PHE A 96 -7.88 -9.17 -22.45
C PHE A 96 -7.18 -10.26 -23.27
N GLU A 97 -6.62 -9.91 -24.44
CA GLU A 97 -5.91 -10.82 -25.33
C GLU A 97 -4.49 -11.08 -24.82
N MET A 98 -4.35 -11.95 -23.81
CA MET A 98 -3.10 -12.19 -23.08
C MET A 98 -2.56 -13.62 -23.23
N ALA A 99 -2.94 -14.33 -24.30
CA ALA A 99 -2.40 -15.65 -24.58
C ALA A 99 -0.89 -15.57 -24.85
N VAL A 100 -0.12 -16.44 -24.20
CA VAL A 100 1.35 -16.51 -24.34
C VAL A 100 1.79 -17.95 -24.60
N GLY A 101 2.93 -18.12 -25.26
CA GLY A 101 3.50 -19.45 -25.55
C GLY A 101 4.28 -20.07 -24.39
N SER A 102 4.70 -19.26 -23.41
CA SER A 102 5.49 -19.74 -22.27
C SER A 102 4.98 -19.21 -20.93
N LYS A 103 5.18 -19.98 -19.86
CA LYS A 103 4.84 -19.55 -18.50
C LYS A 103 5.67 -18.34 -18.05
N ALA A 104 6.88 -18.18 -18.57
CA ALA A 104 7.78 -17.09 -18.19
C ALA A 104 7.20 -15.72 -18.55
N ASP A 105 6.47 -15.64 -19.68
CA ASP A 105 5.86 -14.39 -20.18
C ASP A 105 4.70 -13.88 -19.31
N LEU A 106 4.25 -14.69 -18.34
CA LEU A 106 3.22 -14.30 -17.37
C LEU A 106 3.79 -13.57 -16.15
N TYR A 107 5.12 -13.48 -16.03
CA TYR A 107 5.77 -12.77 -14.93
C TYR A 107 6.11 -11.33 -15.32
N GLN A 108 5.82 -10.41 -14.41
CA GLN A 108 6.33 -9.04 -14.45
C GLN A 108 7.05 -8.75 -13.14
N ARG A 109 8.20 -8.06 -13.20
CA ARG A 109 9.04 -7.76 -12.02
C ARG A 109 9.51 -6.32 -12.04
N ALA A 110 9.72 -5.76 -10.85
CA ALA A 110 10.42 -4.50 -10.66
C ALA A 110 11.17 -4.52 -9.32
N THR A 111 12.38 -3.98 -9.32
CA THR A 111 13.26 -3.97 -8.15
C THR A 111 13.53 -2.54 -7.72
N PHE A 112 13.53 -2.32 -6.41
CA PHE A 112 13.66 -1.02 -5.76
C PHE A 112 14.80 -1.05 -4.74
N THR A 113 15.52 0.05 -4.63
CA THR A 113 16.59 0.22 -3.63
C THR A 113 16.00 0.60 -2.27
N LEU A 114 16.52 0.01 -1.21
CA LEU A 114 16.22 0.35 0.16
C LEU A 114 17.15 1.47 0.65
N LEU A 115 16.65 2.27 1.59
CA LEU A 115 17.45 3.15 2.41
C LEU A 115 17.99 2.40 3.62
N ASP A 116 19.22 2.74 3.97
CA ASP A 116 19.87 2.28 5.19
C ASP A 116 19.53 3.22 6.34
N CYS A 117 19.30 2.64 7.51
CA CYS A 117 19.10 3.39 8.74
C CYS A 117 20.34 4.24 9.05
N ARG A 118 20.15 5.53 9.31
CA ARG A 118 21.26 6.44 9.71
C ARG A 118 21.96 6.07 11.02
N VAL A 119 21.37 5.20 11.83
CA VAL A 119 21.88 4.82 13.16
C VAL A 119 22.51 3.43 13.15
N CYS A 120 21.81 2.42 12.64
CA CYS A 120 22.30 1.03 12.65
C CYS A 120 22.79 0.54 11.29
N HIS A 121 22.69 1.36 10.24
CA HIS A 121 23.12 1.08 8.87
C HIS A 121 22.48 -0.14 8.21
N ARG A 122 21.37 -0.66 8.78
CA ARG A 122 20.61 -1.74 8.16
C ARG A 122 19.60 -1.19 7.15
N PRO A 123 19.43 -1.82 5.97
CA PRO A 123 18.33 -1.51 5.06
C PRO A 123 16.98 -1.71 5.75
N PHE A 124 16.05 -0.77 5.59
CA PHE A 124 14.76 -0.86 6.31
C PHE A 124 13.51 -0.46 5.52
N ALA A 125 13.63 0.47 4.57
CA ALA A 125 12.47 0.96 3.81
C ALA A 125 12.86 1.30 2.36
N PRO A 126 11.98 1.14 1.37
CA PRO A 126 12.19 1.63 0.02
C PRO A 126 12.48 3.13 0.00
N LYS A 127 13.50 3.54 -0.76
CA LYS A 127 13.86 4.95 -0.90
C LYS A 127 12.69 5.81 -1.36
N LYS A 128 11.97 5.34 -2.38
CA LYS A 128 10.80 6.03 -2.93
C LYS A 128 9.66 6.20 -1.92
N GLU A 129 9.50 5.27 -0.97
CA GLU A 129 8.47 5.38 0.06
C GLU A 129 8.77 6.52 1.02
N VAL A 130 10.03 6.63 1.47
CA VAL A 130 10.48 7.71 2.35
C VAL A 130 10.38 9.07 1.65
N GLU A 131 10.83 9.16 0.40
CA GLU A 131 10.73 10.39 -0.41
C GLU A 131 9.27 10.79 -0.65
N TYR A 132 8.39 9.84 -0.91
CA TYR A 132 6.96 10.08 -1.07
C TYR A 132 6.33 10.65 0.21
N VAL A 133 6.65 10.09 1.38
CA VAL A 133 6.16 10.61 2.67
C VAL A 133 6.64 12.05 2.91
N MET A 134 7.92 12.34 2.63
CA MET A 134 8.45 13.70 2.75
C MET A 134 7.72 14.67 1.81
N ALA A 135 7.49 14.28 0.56
CA ALA A 135 6.75 15.09 -0.40
C ALA A 135 5.29 15.34 0.02
N LEU A 136 4.62 14.33 0.58
CA LEU A 136 3.26 14.47 1.12
C LEU A 136 3.19 15.47 2.28
N LEU A 137 4.21 15.50 3.15
CA LEU A 137 4.25 16.47 4.25
C LEU A 137 4.37 17.91 3.75
N VAL A 138 5.20 18.13 2.72
CA VAL A 138 5.29 19.44 2.05
C VAL A 138 3.94 19.82 1.45
N GLN A 139 3.31 18.89 0.72
CA GLN A 139 1.98 19.11 0.14
C GLN A 139 0.90 19.39 1.20
N SER A 140 1.07 18.86 2.42
CA SER A 140 0.15 19.06 3.54
C SER A 140 0.35 20.42 4.26
N GLY A 141 1.29 21.26 3.80
CA GLY A 141 1.49 22.62 4.30
C GLY A 141 2.75 22.82 5.15
N LEU A 142 3.61 21.82 5.30
CA LEU A 142 4.93 22.03 5.90
C LEU A 142 5.89 22.66 4.88
N SER A 143 6.80 23.54 5.34
CA SER A 143 7.83 24.08 4.46
C SER A 143 8.85 23.00 4.09
N GLU A 144 9.48 23.13 2.93
CA GLU A 144 10.51 22.18 2.49
C GLU A 144 11.68 22.13 3.49
N GLU A 145 12.09 23.28 4.04
CA GLU A 145 13.16 23.38 5.04
C GLU A 145 12.79 22.63 6.32
N ALA A 146 11.54 22.74 6.78
CA ALA A 146 11.05 22.04 7.95
C ALA A 146 11.12 20.52 7.75
N VAL A 147 10.69 20.02 6.59
CA VAL A 147 10.73 18.58 6.28
C VAL A 147 12.17 18.10 6.13
N GLN A 148 13.06 18.87 5.50
CA GLN A 148 14.47 18.50 5.38
C GLN A 148 15.19 18.50 6.74
N SER A 149 14.84 19.41 7.65
CA SER A 149 15.40 19.42 9.01
C SER A 149 15.09 18.12 9.78
N GLN A 150 13.99 17.45 9.42
CA GLN A 150 13.54 16.19 9.99
C GLN A 150 14.00 14.95 9.19
N ARG A 151 14.83 15.10 8.16
CA ARG A 151 15.30 13.98 7.31
C ARG A 151 15.89 12.82 8.11
N LEU A 152 16.68 13.11 9.15
CA LEU A 152 17.24 12.08 10.03
C LEU A 152 16.14 11.21 10.65
N HIS A 153 15.02 11.81 11.03
CA HIS A 153 13.88 11.07 11.54
C HIS A 153 13.29 10.16 10.45
N PHE A 154 13.08 10.64 9.22
CA PHE A 154 12.54 9.80 8.15
C PHE A 154 13.48 8.64 7.74
N GLU A 155 14.79 8.85 7.81
CA GLU A 155 15.83 7.88 7.42
C GLU A 155 16.33 7.01 8.60
N THR A 156 15.61 6.97 9.72
CA THR A 156 15.91 6.09 10.86
C THR A 156 14.89 4.96 10.96
N CYS A 157 15.35 3.72 11.10
CA CYS A 157 14.45 2.57 11.16
C CYS A 157 13.59 2.56 12.44
N PRO A 158 12.42 1.87 12.43
CA PRO A 158 11.51 1.83 13.58
C PRO A 158 12.16 1.33 14.87
N GLU A 159 13.09 0.37 14.79
CA GLU A 159 13.80 -0.16 15.97
C GLU A 159 14.69 0.91 16.61
N CYS A 160 15.47 1.64 15.81
CA CYS A 160 16.35 2.70 16.31
C CYS A 160 15.56 3.88 16.86
N LYS A 161 14.47 4.28 16.19
CA LYS A 161 13.56 5.31 16.72
C LYS A 161 13.01 4.93 18.10
N ARG A 162 12.55 3.68 18.26
CA ARG A 162 12.03 3.19 19.53
C ARG A 162 13.08 3.24 20.64
N LYS A 163 14.32 2.82 20.36
CA LYS A 163 15.43 2.87 21.31
C LYS A 163 15.78 4.30 21.73
N GLN A 164 15.82 5.23 20.77
CA GLN A 164 16.09 6.64 21.07
C GLN A 164 14.98 7.28 21.92
N ASN A 165 13.70 6.97 21.63
CA ASN A 165 12.58 7.46 22.43
C ASN A 165 12.61 6.92 23.87
N MET A 166 12.98 5.65 24.08
CA MET A 166 13.14 5.06 25.42
C MET A 166 14.25 5.76 26.23
N ASN A 167 15.33 6.17 25.57
CA ASN A 167 16.47 6.82 26.22
C ASN A 167 16.21 8.31 26.53
N HIS A 168 15.18 8.93 25.95
CA HIS A 168 14.81 10.33 26.21
C HIS A 168 13.81 10.50 27.37
N SER A 169 13.69 9.49 28.25
CA SER A 169 12.79 9.48 29.41
C SER A 169 13.12 10.51 30.51
N GLY A 170 14.10 11.40 30.32
CA GLY A 170 14.52 12.40 31.30
C GLY A 170 13.48 13.48 31.62
N ASN A 171 12.39 13.60 30.85
CA ASN A 171 11.36 14.64 31.03
C ASN A 171 9.91 14.11 30.91
N VAL A 172 9.68 12.81 31.14
CA VAL A 172 8.30 12.33 31.32
C VAL A 172 7.90 12.59 32.76
N MET A 173 7.33 13.76 33.04
CA MET A 173 6.63 14.05 34.29
C MET A 173 5.40 13.13 34.39
N LEU A 174 5.60 11.95 34.96
CA LEU A 174 4.57 10.93 35.23
C LEU A 174 3.69 11.27 36.44
N SER A 175 3.64 12.53 36.88
CA SER A 175 2.94 12.94 38.09
C SER A 175 2.08 14.19 37.86
N GLN A 176 0.93 14.03 37.19
CA GLN A 176 -0.17 15.00 37.33
C GLN A 176 -1.54 14.38 37.67
N HIS A 177 -1.68 13.05 37.71
CA HIS A 177 -2.97 12.42 38.00
C HIS A 177 -3.00 11.31 39.06
N LEU A 178 -1.99 11.25 39.94
CA LEU A 178 -2.09 10.50 41.19
C LEU A 178 -2.11 11.50 42.35
N SER A 179 -3.25 12.16 42.53
CA SER A 179 -3.56 12.85 43.78
C SER A 179 -3.57 11.80 44.90
N SER A 180 -2.51 11.77 45.69
CA SER A 180 -2.46 11.02 46.94
C SER A 180 -3.47 11.65 47.92
N PRO A 181 -4.38 10.89 48.55
CA PRO A 181 -5.26 11.44 49.57
C PRO A 181 -4.46 11.53 50.86
N ALA A 182 -3.90 12.70 51.15
CA ALA A 182 -3.32 12.99 52.45
C ALA A 182 -3.92 14.28 53.01
N SER A 183 -4.34 14.19 54.27
CA SER A 183 -4.70 15.25 55.22
C SER A 183 -6.12 15.81 55.19
N LEU A 184 -7.03 15.11 55.89
CA LEU A 184 -7.96 15.77 56.80
C LEU A 184 -7.83 15.07 58.17
N SER A 185 -6.95 15.63 59.00
CA SER A 185 -6.88 15.35 60.43
C SER A 185 -7.87 16.23 61.19
N SER A 186 -8.58 15.59 62.11
CA SER A 186 -9.08 16.09 63.40
C SER A 186 -10.08 17.26 63.42
N ALA A 187 -11.34 16.91 63.68
CA ALA A 187 -12.13 17.60 64.69
C ALA A 187 -12.77 16.52 65.59
N ALA A 188 -12.37 16.55 66.86
CA ALA A 188 -12.86 15.67 67.90
C ALA A 188 -14.15 16.23 68.53
N GLN A 189 -14.87 15.32 69.20
CA GLN A 189 -15.78 15.53 70.34
C GLN A 189 -17.29 15.78 70.05
N ASN A 190 -18.10 14.74 70.31
CA ASN A 190 -19.04 14.61 71.46
C ASN A 190 -20.44 14.04 71.12
N GLY A 191 -20.86 13.06 71.95
CA GLY A 191 -22.25 12.64 72.22
C GLY A 191 -22.88 11.70 71.17
N SER A 192 -23.64 10.65 71.48
CA SER A 192 -24.12 10.07 72.74
C SER A 192 -24.84 8.76 72.35
N THR A 193 -24.77 7.78 73.25
CA THR A 193 -25.63 6.60 73.39
C THR A 193 -27.02 6.66 72.74
N SER A 194 -27.35 5.64 71.92
CA SER A 194 -28.47 4.69 72.10
C SER A 194 -28.55 3.73 70.91
#